data_AF-A0A969NYL5-F1
#
_entry.id   AF-A0A969NYL5-F1
#
_cell.length_a   1.000
_cell.length_b   1.000
_cell.length_c   1.000
_cell.angle_alpha   90.00
_cell.angle_beta   90.00
_cell.angle_gamma   90.00
#
_symmetry.space_group_name_H-M   'P 1'
#
loop_
_entity.id
_entity.type
_entity.pdbx_description
1 polymer ?
#
loop_
_entity_poly.entity_id
_entity_poly.type
_entity_poly.pdbx_seq_one_letter_code
_entity_poly.pdbx_strand_id
1 'polypeptide(L)'
;LPGKPVDNHRHNPSPPITTEPVKKIKNSQLTSSQSSNQEEDSRKLSKRTIEAEEEVNRGIDAIIQFNNTENLAHNDKWHIGIAALRKLTQRGDSVAKRVLESRATEIQQHHAQHQIAPRHNSKGKTYPSIDEIISL
;
A
#
# COMPACT_ATOMS: atom_id res chain seq x y z
N LEU A 1 -2.46 62.78 7.05
CA LEU A 1 -3.83 62.36 6.67
C LEU A 1 -4.44 63.54 5.94
N PRO A 2 -4.73 63.47 4.63
CA PRO A 2 -5.77 62.63 3.99
C PRO A 2 -5.20 61.83 2.79
N GLY A 3 -5.75 60.71 2.31
CA GLY A 3 -7.13 60.51 1.84
C GLY A 3 -7.16 60.64 0.31
N LYS A 4 -6.81 59.58 -0.44
CA LYS A 4 -7.01 59.52 -1.90
C LYS A 4 -8.17 58.56 -2.20
N PRO A 5 -9.26 59.04 -2.82
CA PRO A 5 -10.26 58.17 -3.43
C PRO A 5 -9.85 57.80 -4.85
N VAL A 6 -10.13 56.56 -5.25
CA VAL A 6 -10.15 56.13 -6.64
C VAL A 6 -11.43 55.35 -6.88
N ASP A 7 -12.48 56.08 -7.23
CA ASP A 7 -13.60 55.52 -7.99
C ASP A 7 -13.26 55.66 -9.46
N ASN A 8 -13.36 54.57 -10.22
CA ASN A 8 -13.94 54.69 -11.55
C ASN A 8 -14.49 53.34 -12.02
N HIS A 9 -15.82 53.29 -12.01
CA HIS A 9 -16.66 52.30 -12.66
C HIS A 9 -16.32 52.14 -14.13
N ARG A 10 -16.35 50.90 -14.61
CA ARG A 10 -16.61 50.60 -16.02
C ARG A 10 -17.71 49.54 -16.10
N HIS A 11 -18.89 50.00 -16.50
CA HIS A 11 -20.00 49.17 -16.93
C HIS A 11 -19.86 48.78 -18.41
N ASN A 12 -20.68 47.79 -18.78
CA ASN A 12 -21.18 47.38 -20.10
C ASN A 12 -20.46 46.22 -20.83
N PRO A 13 -21.20 45.41 -21.63
CA PRO A 13 -22.50 44.75 -21.36
C PRO A 13 -22.55 43.27 -21.86
N SER A 14 -23.62 42.54 -21.51
CA SER A 14 -23.98 41.15 -21.94
C SER A 14 -24.24 41.01 -23.46
N PRO A 15 -24.54 39.84 -24.11
CA PRO A 15 -25.63 38.91 -23.73
C PRO A 15 -25.40 37.40 -24.19
N PRO A 16 -26.41 36.53 -24.46
CA PRO A 16 -26.47 35.10 -24.08
C PRO A 16 -26.36 34.15 -25.31
N ILE A 17 -26.89 32.90 -25.26
CA ILE A 17 -27.17 31.92 -26.36
C ILE A 17 -26.07 30.83 -26.51
N THR A 18 -26.24 29.53 -26.81
CA THR A 18 -27.30 28.48 -26.84
C THR A 18 -26.60 27.17 -27.28
N THR A 19 -27.26 26.02 -27.06
CA THR A 19 -27.12 24.71 -27.78
C THR A 19 -25.89 23.81 -27.59
N GLU A 20 -26.10 22.71 -26.86
CA GLU A 20 -26.14 21.31 -27.36
C GLU A 20 -24.87 20.67 -28.02
N PRO A 21 -24.78 19.32 -28.08
CA PRO A 21 -23.58 18.54 -27.77
C PRO A 21 -22.76 18.13 -29.00
N VAL A 22 -21.43 18.05 -28.82
CA VAL A 22 -20.53 17.43 -29.82
C VAL A 22 -20.09 16.05 -29.35
N LYS A 23 -20.68 15.04 -30.01
CA LYS A 23 -20.21 13.65 -30.05
C LYS A 23 -18.80 13.55 -30.63
N LYS A 24 -18.08 12.49 -30.21
CA LYS A 24 -17.25 11.58 -31.02
C LYS A 24 -15.73 11.62 -30.77
N ILE A 25 -15.26 10.72 -29.91
CA ILE A 25 -13.92 10.11 -29.98
C ILE A 25 -14.12 8.60 -29.74
N LYS A 26 -14.40 7.82 -30.79
CA LYS A 26 -13.49 6.94 -31.55
C LYS A 26 -12.78 5.87 -30.69
N ASN A 27 -13.24 4.63 -30.89
CA ASN A 27 -12.72 3.36 -30.41
C ASN A 27 -11.18 3.28 -30.32
N SER A 28 -10.71 2.68 -29.24
CA SER A 28 -9.51 1.84 -29.25
C SER A 28 -9.85 0.54 -28.54
N GLN A 29 -10.30 -0.42 -29.36
CA GLN A 29 -10.32 -1.82 -29.02
C GLN A 29 -8.90 -2.33 -29.26
N LEU A 30 -8.15 -2.56 -28.19
CA LEU A 30 -6.98 -3.42 -28.20
C LEU A 30 -7.13 -4.37 -27.02
N THR A 31 -7.75 -5.49 -27.34
CA THR A 31 -7.55 -6.78 -26.69
C THR A 31 -6.07 -7.01 -26.46
N SER A 32 -5.63 -6.91 -25.22
CA SER A 32 -4.41 -7.58 -24.76
C SER A 32 -4.85 -8.66 -23.79
N SER A 33 -5.20 -9.79 -24.38
CA SER A 33 -5.25 -11.09 -23.74
C SER A 33 -3.84 -11.42 -23.26
N GLN A 34 -3.43 -10.87 -22.12
CA GLN A 34 -2.21 -11.36 -21.47
C GLN A 34 -2.58 -12.60 -20.67
N SER A 35 -2.80 -13.67 -21.43
CA SER A 35 -2.63 -15.05 -21.02
C SER A 35 -1.19 -15.17 -20.54
N SER A 36 -0.95 -14.87 -19.26
CA SER A 36 0.28 -15.29 -18.64
C SER A 36 0.13 -16.77 -18.41
N ASN A 37 0.67 -17.53 -19.37
CA ASN A 37 0.99 -18.94 -19.20
C ASN A 37 1.64 -19.09 -17.82
N GLN A 38 0.85 -19.55 -16.85
CA GLN A 38 1.37 -20.25 -15.69
C GLN A 38 1.82 -21.60 -16.24
N GLU A 39 2.97 -21.58 -16.93
CA GLU A 39 3.82 -22.75 -16.96
C GLU A 39 4.18 -22.99 -15.49
N GLU A 40 3.44 -23.92 -14.87
CA GLU A 40 3.85 -24.59 -13.64
C GLU A 40 5.18 -25.27 -13.94
N ASP A 41 6.24 -24.47 -13.86
CA ASP A 41 7.59 -24.91 -13.62
C ASP A 41 7.59 -25.57 -12.24
N SER A 42 7.13 -26.81 -12.23
CA SER A 42 7.09 -27.72 -11.09
C SER A 42 8.50 -28.24 -10.80
N ARG A 43 9.48 -27.31 -10.80
CA ARG A 43 10.71 -27.46 -10.04
C ARG A 43 10.31 -27.62 -8.58
N LYS A 44 10.31 -28.87 -8.10
CA LYS A 44 10.15 -29.23 -6.69
C LYS A 44 10.82 -28.17 -5.82
N LEU A 45 10.03 -27.35 -5.14
CA LEU A 45 10.57 -26.40 -4.19
C LEU A 45 11.36 -27.21 -3.15
N SER A 46 12.61 -26.83 -2.94
CA SER A 46 13.43 -27.45 -1.90
C SER A 46 12.73 -27.33 -0.56
N LYS A 47 12.87 -28.35 0.30
CA LYS A 47 12.33 -28.32 1.68
C LYS A 47 12.72 -27.05 2.42
N ARG A 48 13.96 -26.58 2.22
CA ARG A 48 14.47 -25.33 2.80
C ARG A 48 13.68 -24.10 2.36
N THR A 49 13.14 -24.10 1.15
CA THR A 49 12.32 -23.00 0.64
C THR A 49 10.94 -23.02 1.27
N ILE A 50 10.34 -24.19 1.45
CA ILE A 50 9.04 -24.36 2.11
C ILE A 50 9.12 -23.90 3.57
N GLU A 51 10.12 -24.38 4.31
CA GLU A 51 10.37 -23.97 5.71
C GLU A 51 10.58 -22.45 5.83
N ALA A 52 11.27 -21.83 4.87
CA ALA A 52 11.48 -20.38 4.87
C ALA A 52 10.17 -19.62 4.60
N GLU A 53 9.29 -20.13 3.74
CA GLU A 53 7.98 -19.53 3.47
C GLU A 53 7.05 -19.66 4.68
N GLU A 54 7.07 -20.81 5.35
CA GLU A 54 6.32 -21.02 6.60
C GLU A 54 6.78 -20.06 7.70
N GLU A 55 8.08 -19.81 7.84
CA GLU A 55 8.59 -18.82 8.79
C GLU A 55 8.07 -17.41 8.49
N VAL A 56 8.07 -17.04 7.20
CA VAL A 56 7.55 -15.74 6.79
C VAL A 56 6.06 -15.63 7.04
N ASN A 57 5.29 -16.69 6.81
CA ASN A 57 3.87 -16.73 7.14
C ASN A 57 3.62 -16.54 8.63
N ARG A 58 4.37 -17.26 9.49
CA ARG A 58 4.33 -17.04 10.95
C ARG A 58 4.65 -15.59 11.31
N GLY A 59 5.63 -15.00 10.64
CA GLY A 59 5.97 -13.57 10.77
C GLY A 59 4.81 -12.63 10.45
N ILE A 60 4.09 -12.89 9.36
CA ILE A 60 2.90 -12.11 8.97
C ILE A 60 1.81 -12.27 10.03
N ASP A 61 1.52 -13.49 10.44
CA ASP A 61 0.45 -13.79 11.40
C ASP A 61 0.74 -13.14 12.76
N ALA A 62 1.98 -13.21 13.24
CA ALA A 62 2.40 -12.56 14.47
C ALA A 62 2.20 -11.04 14.42
N ILE A 63 2.50 -10.40 13.28
CA ILE A 63 2.27 -8.95 13.10
C ILE A 63 0.78 -8.62 13.03
N ILE A 64 -0.03 -9.43 12.35
CA ILE A 64 -1.49 -9.25 12.29
C ILE A 64 -2.07 -9.37 13.70
N GLN A 65 -1.72 -10.42 14.43
CA GLN A 65 -2.17 -10.65 15.80
C GLN A 65 -1.76 -9.51 16.72
N PHE A 66 -0.49 -9.09 16.67
CA PHE A 66 0.01 -7.96 17.45
C PHE A 66 -0.81 -6.69 17.17
N ASN A 67 -1.03 -6.36 15.91
CA ASN A 67 -1.80 -5.19 15.50
C ASN A 67 -3.28 -5.25 15.91
N ASN A 68 -3.83 -6.46 16.07
CA ASN A 68 -5.20 -6.70 16.51
C ASN A 68 -5.37 -6.61 18.04
N THR A 69 -4.28 -6.45 18.80
CA THR A 69 -4.35 -6.24 20.25
C THR A 69 -5.21 -5.03 20.59
N GLU A 70 -6.17 -5.23 21.49
CA GLU A 70 -7.06 -4.16 21.95
C GLU A 70 -6.26 -3.05 22.66
N ASN A 71 -6.69 -1.80 22.48
CA ASN A 71 -6.04 -0.61 23.05
C ASN A 71 -4.60 -0.34 22.59
N LEU A 72 -4.09 -1.08 21.59
CA LEU A 72 -2.81 -0.75 20.97
C LEU A 72 -2.93 0.58 20.21
N ALA A 73 -2.10 1.56 20.57
CA ALA A 73 -2.10 2.85 19.90
C ALA A 73 -1.75 2.68 18.42
N HIS A 74 -2.38 3.47 17.54
CA HIS A 74 -2.13 3.40 16.10
C HIS A 74 -0.63 3.52 15.76
N ASN A 75 0.09 4.38 16.47
CA ASN A 75 1.53 4.57 16.30
C ASN A 75 2.38 3.34 16.64
N ASP A 76 1.87 2.44 17.48
CA ASP A 76 2.59 1.25 17.91
C ASP A 76 2.31 0.04 17.01
N LYS A 77 1.31 0.16 16.13
CA LYS A 77 1.02 -0.84 15.09
C LYS A 77 2.17 -0.91 14.07
N TRP A 78 2.30 -2.05 13.42
CA TRP A 78 3.37 -2.36 12.48
C TRP A 78 2.85 -2.64 11.08
N HIS A 79 3.43 -1.95 10.10
CA HIS A 79 3.29 -2.23 8.68
C HIS A 79 4.00 -3.54 8.33
N ILE A 80 3.26 -4.39 7.63
CA ILE A 80 3.74 -5.69 7.15
C ILE A 80 4.42 -5.46 5.80
N GLY A 81 5.75 -5.56 5.76
CA GLY A 81 6.53 -5.40 4.54
C GLY A 81 7.86 -6.12 4.62
N ILE A 82 8.62 -6.13 3.51
CA ILE A 82 9.85 -6.91 3.38
C ILE A 82 10.85 -6.61 4.50
N ALA A 83 11.06 -5.34 4.83
CA ALA A 83 12.02 -4.95 5.87
C ALA A 83 11.63 -5.44 7.28
N ALA A 84 10.33 -5.43 7.59
CA ALA A 84 9.80 -5.93 8.86
C ALA A 84 9.96 -7.45 8.94
N LEU A 85 9.54 -8.16 7.88
CA LEU A 85 9.62 -9.63 7.82
C LEU A 85 11.06 -10.13 7.82
N ARG A 86 11.97 -9.45 7.12
CA ARG A 86 13.40 -9.80 7.15
C ARG A 86 13.97 -9.73 8.56
N LYS A 87 13.63 -8.69 9.33
CA LYS A 87 14.10 -8.53 10.71
C LYS A 87 13.50 -9.61 11.62
N LEU A 88 12.19 -9.83 11.50
CA LEU A 88 11.46 -10.76 12.38
C LEU A 88 11.80 -12.23 12.12
N THR A 89 11.97 -12.62 10.85
CA THR A 89 12.08 -14.03 10.45
C THR A 89 13.51 -14.44 10.04
N GLN A 90 14.41 -13.46 9.87
CA GLN A 90 15.76 -13.64 9.33
C GLN A 90 15.82 -14.33 7.95
N ARG A 91 14.70 -14.35 7.21
CA ARG A 91 14.61 -14.90 5.85
C ARG A 91 14.90 -13.83 4.79
N GLY A 92 15.30 -14.29 3.60
CA GLY A 92 15.70 -13.43 2.50
C GLY A 92 14.53 -12.70 1.82
N ASP A 93 14.83 -11.54 1.24
CA ASP A 93 13.85 -10.65 0.60
C ASP A 93 13.02 -11.35 -0.49
N SER A 94 13.61 -12.25 -1.27
CA SER A 94 12.90 -12.99 -2.33
C SER A 94 11.79 -13.89 -1.77
N VAL A 95 12.04 -14.55 -0.64
CA VAL A 95 11.03 -15.40 0.02
C VAL A 95 9.94 -14.52 0.61
N ALA A 96 10.33 -13.45 1.31
CA ALA A 96 9.39 -12.49 1.87
C ALA A 96 8.48 -11.88 0.80
N LYS A 97 9.04 -11.50 -0.35
CA LYS A 97 8.28 -10.94 -1.47
C LYS A 97 7.23 -11.91 -2.02
N ARG A 98 7.59 -13.18 -2.24
CA ARG A 98 6.64 -14.19 -2.74
C ARG A 98 5.46 -14.40 -1.78
N VAL A 99 5.73 -14.47 -0.49
CA VAL A 99 4.67 -14.65 0.52
C VAL A 99 3.81 -13.39 0.67
N LEU A 100 4.42 -12.20 0.59
CA LEU A 100 3.67 -10.94 0.58
C LEU A 100 2.74 -10.83 -0.64
N GLU A 101 3.19 -11.28 -1.81
CA GLU A 101 2.39 -11.29 -3.03
C GLU A 101 1.24 -12.30 -2.94
N SER A 102 1.49 -13.49 -2.39
CA SER A 102 0.43 -14.50 -2.22
C SER A 102 -0.63 -14.09 -1.20
N ARG A 103 -0.27 -13.30 -0.18
CA ARG A 103 -1.16 -12.78 0.86
C ARG A 103 -1.53 -11.30 0.69
N ALA A 104 -1.31 -10.73 -0.50
CA ALA A 104 -1.43 -9.29 -0.72
C ALA A 104 -2.81 -8.74 -0.34
N THR A 105 -3.89 -9.44 -0.71
CA THR A 105 -5.26 -9.01 -0.42
C THR A 105 -5.54 -8.91 1.09
N GLU A 106 -5.15 -9.92 1.85
CA GLU A 106 -5.33 -9.97 3.30
C GLU A 106 -4.53 -8.85 3.98
N ILE A 107 -3.26 -8.69 3.60
CA ILE A 107 -2.37 -7.68 4.16
C ILE A 107 -2.89 -6.28 3.86
N GLN A 108 -3.37 -6.02 2.64
CA GLN A 108 -3.96 -4.74 2.26
C GLN A 108 -5.23 -4.45 3.05
N GLN A 109 -6.10 -5.44 3.24
CA GLN A 109 -7.30 -5.29 4.07
C GLN A 109 -6.93 -4.97 5.53
N HIS A 110 -5.95 -5.69 6.08
CA HIS A 110 -5.43 -5.43 7.43
C HIS A 110 -4.86 -4.02 7.55
N HIS A 111 -4.05 -3.56 6.60
CA HIS A 111 -3.51 -2.19 6.60
C HIS A 111 -4.63 -1.15 6.49
N ALA A 112 -5.63 -1.38 5.65
CA ALA A 112 -6.77 -0.46 5.51
C ALA A 112 -7.60 -0.37 6.81
N GLN A 113 -7.88 -1.51 7.44
CA GLN A 113 -8.61 -1.59 8.72
C GLN A 113 -7.91 -0.80 9.83
N HIS A 114 -6.57 -0.90 9.90
CA HIS A 114 -5.77 -0.25 10.94
C HIS A 114 -5.18 1.11 10.51
N GLN A 115 -5.53 1.59 9.31
CA GLN A 115 -5.02 2.82 8.68
C GLN A 115 -3.50 2.90 8.55
N ILE A 116 -2.82 1.75 8.41
CA ILE A 116 -1.36 1.64 8.40
C ILE A 116 -0.84 2.01 7.01
N ALA A 117 -0.02 3.07 6.93
CA ALA A 117 0.60 3.50 5.67
C ALA A 117 1.91 2.73 5.38
N PRO A 118 2.41 2.70 4.13
CA PRO A 118 3.67 2.02 3.78
C PRO A 118 4.91 2.54 4.55
N ARG A 119 4.86 3.78 5.05
CA ARG A 119 5.94 4.42 5.82
C ARG A 119 5.67 4.48 7.32
N HIS A 120 4.67 3.76 7.82
CA HIS A 120 4.18 3.85 9.20
C HIS A 120 5.29 3.67 10.26
N ASN A 121 6.23 2.75 10.04
CA ASN A 121 7.32 2.45 10.97
C ASN A 121 8.66 3.09 10.59
N SER A 122 8.67 4.12 9.73
CA SER A 122 9.89 4.86 9.37
C SER A 122 10.27 5.89 10.45
N LYS A 123 10.58 5.42 11.67
CA LYS A 123 10.81 6.28 12.85
C LYS A 123 12.29 6.48 13.24
N GLY A 124 13.22 6.16 12.34
CA GLY A 124 14.65 6.33 12.58
C GLY A 124 15.24 5.30 13.54
N LYS A 125 16.49 5.51 13.98
CA LYS A 125 17.28 4.53 14.75
C LYS A 125 16.89 4.40 16.22
N THR A 126 16.13 5.34 16.75
CA THR A 126 15.73 5.40 18.17
C THR A 126 14.45 4.62 18.45
N TYR A 127 13.77 4.13 17.41
CA TYR A 127 12.58 3.32 17.56
C TYR A 127 12.96 1.84 17.70
N PRO A 128 12.34 1.10 18.64
CA PRO A 128 12.62 -0.32 18.81
C PRO A 128 12.42 -1.10 17.52
N SER A 129 13.23 -2.12 17.31
CA SER A 129 13.09 -2.99 16.15
C SER A 129 11.93 -3.97 16.34
N ILE A 130 11.38 -4.47 15.24
CA ILE A 130 10.18 -5.31 15.29
C ILE A 130 10.41 -6.63 16.05
N ASP A 131 11.62 -7.17 15.96
CA ASP A 131 12.08 -8.37 16.66
C ASP A 131 12.25 -8.18 18.18
N GLU A 132 12.33 -6.93 18.65
CA GLU A 132 12.30 -6.61 20.09
C GLU A 132 10.87 -6.55 20.65
N ILE A 133 9.88 -6.41 19.77
CA ILE A 133 8.47 -6.18 20.15
C ILE A 133 7.61 -7.42 19.91
N ILE A 134 7.87 -8.13 18.83
CA ILE A 134 7.12 -9.32 18.41
C ILE A 134 8.10 -10.49 18.42
N SER A 135 7.79 -11.51 19.22
CA SER A 135 8.54 -12.77 19.27
C SER A 135 7.83 -13.83 18.43
N LEU A 136 8.61 -14.63 17.70
CA LEU A 136 8.14 -15.80 16.94
C LEU A 136 8.32 -17.10 17.74
#